data_AF-A0A6G2VKI9-F1
#
_entry.id   AF-A0A6G2VKI9-F1
#
_cell.length_a   1.000
_cell.length_b   1.000
_cell.length_c   1.000
_cell.angle_alpha   90.00
_cell.angle_beta   90.00
_cell.angle_gamma   90.00
#
_symmetry.space_group_name_H-M   'P 1'
#
loop_
_entity.id
_entity.type
_entity.pdbx_description
1 polymer ?
#
loop_
_entity_poly.entity_id
_entity_poly.type
_entity_poly.pdbx_seq_one_letter_code
_entity_poly.pdbx_strand_id
1 'polypeptide(L)' 'KRRPLRELAPTEKTVNRALAAARAPVERGVACLKSWRIFRRSRCSPNRMTSIAKAVLTLERQR' A
#
# COMPACT_ATOMS: atom_id res chain seq x y z
N LYS A 1 20.01 -16.08 -11.57
CA LYS A 1 19.17 -16.85 -12.53
C LYS A 1 17.71 -16.48 -12.33
N ARG A 2 17.03 -15.89 -13.33
CA ARG A 2 15.56 -15.79 -13.31
C ARG A 2 15.00 -17.21 -13.44
N ARG A 3 14.00 -17.56 -12.63
CA ARG A 3 13.30 -18.83 -12.82
C ARG A 3 12.67 -18.82 -14.22
N PRO A 4 12.65 -19.95 -14.96
CA PRO A 4 11.93 -20.02 -16.22
C PRO A 4 10.48 -19.58 -15.99
N LEU A 5 9.88 -18.92 -16.99
CA LEU A 5 8.52 -18.40 -16.92
C LEU A 5 7.55 -19.59 -16.71
N ARG A 6 7.27 -19.91 -15.45
CA ARG A 6 6.29 -20.92 -15.07
C ARG A 6 4.91 -20.31 -15.22
N GLU A 7 4.00 -21.04 -15.84
CA GLU A 7 2.60 -20.63 -15.83
C GLU A 7 2.09 -20.57 -14.40
N LEU A 8 1.53 -19.41 -14.03
CA LEU A 8 0.89 -19.19 -12.75
C LEU A 8 -0.37 -20.06 -12.64
N ALA A 9 -0.60 -20.64 -11.47
CA ALA A 9 -1.86 -21.30 -11.17
C ALA A 9 -3.04 -20.32 -11.32
N PRO A 10 -4.25 -20.78 -11.66
CA PRO A 10 -5.41 -19.91 -11.80
C PRO A 10 -5.67 -19.02 -10.59
N THR A 11 -5.43 -19.53 -9.38
CA THR A 11 -5.53 -18.80 -8.11
C THR A 11 -4.53 -17.65 -8.01
N GLU A 12 -3.26 -17.89 -8.36
CA GLU A 12 -2.21 -16.86 -8.38
C GLU A 12 -2.51 -15.77 -9.40
N LYS A 13 -3.02 -16.14 -10.58
CA LYS A 13 -3.46 -15.17 -11.61
C LYS A 13 -4.58 -14.27 -11.08
N THR A 14 -5.56 -14.84 -10.39
CA THR A 14 -6.66 -14.06 -9.77
C THR A 14 -6.16 -13.11 -8.70
N VAL A 15 -5.28 -13.58 -7.81
CA VAL A 15 -4.66 -12.73 -6.77
C VAL A 15 -3.87 -11.58 -7.39
N ASN A 16 -3.06 -11.85 -8.42
CA ASN A 16 -2.28 -10.83 -9.10
C ASN A 16 -3.17 -9.79 -9.80
N ARG A 17 -4.29 -10.21 -10.39
CA ARG A 17 -5.29 -9.29 -10.98
C ARG A 17 -5.92 -8.40 -9.91
N ALA A 18 -6.32 -8.97 -8.77
CA ALA A 18 -6.87 -8.21 -7.66
C ALA A 18 -5.86 -7.19 -7.11
N LEU A 19 -4.60 -7.60 -6.94
CA LEU A 19 -3.51 -6.71 -6.51
C LEU A 19 -3.24 -5.60 -7.54
N ALA A 20 -3.21 -5.93 -8.83
CA ALA A 20 -3.02 -4.96 -9.90
C ALA A 20 -4.13 -3.92 -9.93
N ALA A 21 -5.39 -4.34 -9.77
CA ALA A 21 -6.54 -3.44 -9.69
C ALA A 21 -6.46 -2.50 -8.48
N ALA A 22 -5.94 -2.97 -7.34
CA ALA A 22 -5.77 -2.16 -6.14
C ALA A 22 -4.52 -1.26 -6.15
N ARG A 23 -3.59 -1.45 -7.09
CA ARG A 23 -2.29 -0.78 -7.06
C ARG A 23 -2.38 0.73 -7.24
N ALA A 24 -3.07 1.17 -8.30
CA ALA A 24 -3.24 2.60 -8.59
C ALA A 24 -3.89 3.40 -7.44
N PRO A 25 -5.01 2.95 -6.82
CA PRO A 25 -5.59 3.69 -5.70
C PRO A 25 -4.70 3.67 -4.46
N VAL A 26 -3.99 2.57 -4.18
CA VAL A 26 -3.04 2.50 -3.04
C VAL A 26 -1.88 3.46 -3.23
N GLU A 27 -1.26 3.47 -4.41
CA GLU A 27 -0.15 4.38 -4.73
C GLU A 27 -0.58 5.85 -4.63
N ARG A 28 -1.78 6.17 -5.14
CA ARG A 28 -2.38 7.51 -5.00
C ARG A 28 -2.60 7.89 -3.55
N GLY A 29 -3.18 7.01 -2.74
CA GLY A 29 -3.38 7.23 -1.30
C GLY A 29 -2.06 7.47 -0.55
N VAL A 30 -1.02 6.68 -0.86
CA VAL A 30 0.33 6.87 -0.31
C VAL A 30 0.94 8.21 -0.73
N ALA A 31 0.76 8.64 -1.98
CA ALA A 31 1.22 9.94 -2.44
C ALA A 31 0.53 11.10 -1.70
N CYS A 32 -0.80 10.99 -1.51
CA CYS A 32 -1.57 11.95 -0.70
C CYS A 32 -1.04 12.02 0.74
N LEU A 33 -0.83 10.87 1.40
CA LEU A 33 -0.27 10.84 2.75
C LEU A 33 1.12 11.50 2.81
N LYS A 34 2.01 11.19 1.85
CA LYS A 34 3.36 11.77 1.80
C LYS A 34 3.40 13.28 1.56
N SER A 35 2.32 13.87 1.03
CA SER A 35 2.19 15.33 0.91
C SER A 35 2.04 16.01 2.29
N TRP A 36 1.56 15.29 3.31
CA TRP A 36 1.41 15.81 4.66
C TRP A 36 2.75 15.97 5.38
N ARG A 37 2.92 17.04 6.18
CA ARG A 37 4.17 17.31 6.92
C ARG A 37 4.62 16.15 7.81
N ILE A 38 3.68 15.38 8.38
CA ILE A 38 3.94 14.22 9.25
C ILE A 38 4.66 13.11 8.49
N PHE A 39 4.29 12.87 7.23
CA PHE A 39 4.83 11.80 6.41
C PHE A 39 5.88 12.26 5.40
N ARG A 40 6.17 13.57 5.31
CA ARG A 40 7.14 14.14 4.35
C ARG A 40 8.52 13.47 4.39
N ARG A 41 8.98 13.02 5.57
CA ARG A 41 10.28 12.33 5.74
C ARG A 41 10.17 10.80 5.81
N SER A 42 8.98 10.23 5.64
CA SER A 42 8.78 8.78 5.57
C SER A 42 9.29 8.25 4.24
N ARG A 43 10.59 7.95 4.16
CA ARG A 43 11.20 7.44 2.92
C ARG A 43 11.04 5.93 2.74
N CYS A 44 11.05 5.12 3.81
CA CYS A 44 11.25 3.67 3.66
C CYS A 44 10.49 2.72 4.62
N SER A 45 9.63 3.19 5.54
CA SER A 45 8.89 2.28 6.43
C SER A 45 7.39 2.33 6.17
N PRO A 46 6.86 1.45 5.30
CA PRO A 46 5.42 1.27 5.13
C PRO A 46 4.74 1.00 6.47
N ASN A 47 5.37 0.18 7.33
CA ASN A 47 4.85 -0.17 8.65
C ASN A 47 4.65 1.07 9.54
N ARG A 48 5.65 1.96 9.61
CA ARG A 48 5.51 3.21 10.39
C ARG A 48 4.42 4.11 9.83
N MET A 49 4.31 4.18 8.51
CA MET A 49 3.24 4.92 7.84
C MET A 49 1.86 4.38 8.20
N THR A 50 1.69 3.05 8.15
CA THR A 50 0.45 2.38 8.52
C THR A 50 0.07 2.61 9.98
N SER A 51 1.03 2.52 10.92
CA SER A 51 0.75 2.77 12.33
C SER A 51 0.25 4.19 12.59
N ILE A 52 0.89 5.20 11.99
CA ILE A 52 0.45 6.60 12.13
C ILE A 52 -0.90 6.82 11.43
N ALA A 53 -1.10 6.24 10.24
CA ALA A 53 -2.39 6.34 9.54
C ALA A 53 -3.55 5.75 10.36
N LYS A 54 -3.31 4.61 11.04
CA LYS A 54 -4.26 4.03 11.98
C LYS A 54 -4.55 4.97 13.16
N ALA A 55 -3.51 5.56 13.74
CA ALA A 55 -3.68 6.51 14.85
C ALA A 55 -4.52 7.72 14.43
N VAL A 56 -4.24 8.31 13.27
CA VAL A 56 -5.04 9.42 12.70
C VAL A 56 -6.49 8.98 12.49
N LEU A 57 -6.72 7.81 11.89
CA LEU A 57 -8.08 7.29 11.69
C LEU A 57 -8.84 7.09 13.00
N THR A 58 -8.17 6.59 14.04
CA THR A 58 -8.78 6.44 15.37
C THR A 58 -9.18 7.79 15.95
N LEU A 59 -8.31 8.80 15.87
CA LEU A 59 -8.60 10.14 16.36
C LEU A 59 -9.78 10.79 15.61
N GLU A 60 -9.83 10.66 14.28
CA GLU A 60 -10.94 11.19 13.47
C GLU A 60 -12.27 10.46 13.74
N ARG A 61 -12.25 9.18 14.10
CA ARG A 61 -13.46 8.42 14.46
C ARG A 61 -13.96 8.69 15.88
N GLN A 62 -13.10 9.19 16.76
CA GLN A 62 -13.45 9.57 18.13
C GLN A 62 -13.90 11.03 18.23
N ARG A 63 -13.84 11.76 17.13
CA ARG A 63 -14.28 13.14 17.00
C ARG A 63 -15.77 13.21 16.68
#